data_AF-A0A7X9DIZ6-F1
#
_entry.id   AF-A0A7X9DIZ6-F1
#
_cell.length_a   1.000
_cell.length_b   1.000
_cell.length_c   1.000
_cell.angle_alpha   90.00
_cell.angle_beta   90.00
_cell.angle_gamma   90.00
#
_symmetry.space_group_name_H-M   'P 1'
#
loop_
_entity.id
_entity.type
_entity.pdbx_description
1 polymer ?
#
loop_
_entity_poly.entity_id
_entity_poly.type
_entity_poly.pdbx_seq_one_letter_code
_entity_poly.pdbx_strand_id
1 'polypeptide(L)'
;MGKKPILLLLVFFLTVCLSCATTPKDLSQLAFIFGRIESADGDMALETVDFISCSLHEKSESWEAYAHRQKGYFWLNDLKMGSYRAVRFSQRNWGLGGSSGSYYLLNKYGPGPFMVRIQKPGVYYMGTYKYGMNPKKLSVADVLLGTPATFSLVKVENDNPQEILEWILKNKISKKSPWYSIIEKTIKERSWINAEDTIKL
;
A
#
# COMPACT_ATOMS: atom_id res chain seq x y z
N MET A 1 48.43 47.32 5.59
CA MET A 1 47.36 47.03 6.57
C MET A 1 46.06 46.85 5.80
N GLY A 2 45.31 45.76 5.80
CA GLY A 2 45.39 44.45 6.42
C GLY A 2 44.06 43.78 6.03
N LYS A 3 43.99 43.25 4.80
CA LYS A 3 42.78 42.57 4.29
C LYS A 3 42.82 41.11 4.76
N LYS A 4 41.64 40.59 5.15
CA LYS A 4 41.22 39.19 5.37
C LYS A 4 41.02 38.80 6.84
N PRO A 5 39.75 38.83 7.31
CA PRO A 5 39.24 37.65 8.03
C PRO A 5 37.80 37.25 7.65
N ILE A 6 37.23 37.73 6.54
CA ILE A 6 35.82 37.44 6.19
C ILE A 6 35.66 36.16 5.36
N LEU A 7 36.71 35.69 4.69
CA LEU A 7 36.62 34.50 3.82
C LEU A 7 36.59 33.17 4.61
N LEU A 8 37.00 33.16 5.88
CA LEU A 8 37.11 31.94 6.68
C LEU A 8 35.79 31.52 7.34
N LEU A 9 34.85 32.46 7.55
CA LEU A 9 33.55 32.14 8.16
C LEU A 9 32.56 31.53 7.15
N LEU A 10 32.73 31.80 5.85
CA LEU A 10 31.82 31.29 4.81
C LEU A 10 32.07 29.82 4.46
N VAL A 11 33.27 29.28 4.77
CA VAL A 11 33.61 27.86 4.52
C VAL A 11 33.11 26.95 5.64
N PHE A 12 32.94 27.47 6.86
CA PHE A 12 32.43 26.69 8.00
C PHE A 12 30.91 26.48 7.95
N PHE A 13 30.16 27.37 7.31
CA PHE A 13 28.70 27.21 7.14
C PHE A 13 28.30 26.23 6.02
N LEU A 14 29.23 25.88 5.13
CA LEU A 14 28.98 24.95 4.02
C LEU A 14 29.29 23.49 4.34
N THR A 15 29.93 23.20 5.47
CA THR A 15 30.38 21.83 5.83
C THR A 15 29.45 21.07 6.77
N VAL A 16 28.39 21.70 7.30
CA VAL A 16 27.48 21.06 8.28
C VAL A 16 26.22 20.45 7.64
N CYS A 17 25.95 20.67 6.35
CA CYS A 17 24.76 20.11 5.67
C CYS A 17 24.95 18.71 5.02
N LEU A 18 26.06 18.01 5.28
CA LEU A 18 26.36 16.72 4.62
C LEU A 18 26.10 15.47 5.48
N SER A 19 25.65 15.61 6.73
CA SER A 19 25.48 14.45 7.62
C SER A 19 24.04 14.20 8.02
N CYS A 20 23.28 13.67 7.07
CA CYS A 20 22.31 12.60 7.34
C CYS A 20 22.08 11.84 6.03
N ALA A 21 23.15 11.23 5.51
CA ALA A 21 22.97 10.11 4.59
C ALA A 21 22.37 8.98 5.44
N THR A 22 21.04 8.88 5.47
CA THR A 22 20.35 7.72 6.01
C THR A 22 20.94 6.49 5.35
N THR A 23 21.37 5.53 6.16
CA THR A 23 21.96 4.28 5.69
C THR A 23 21.06 3.69 4.59
N PRO A 24 21.62 3.30 3.43
CA PRO A 24 20.82 2.74 2.35
C PRO A 24 19.96 1.60 2.89
N LYS A 25 18.65 1.67 2.66
CA LYS A 25 17.72 0.64 3.09
C LYS A 25 18.07 -0.65 2.35
N ASP A 26 18.36 -1.73 3.07
CA ASP A 26 18.69 -3.01 2.45
C ASP A 26 17.43 -3.65 1.87
N LEU A 27 17.23 -3.49 0.57
CA LEU A 27 16.08 -4.02 -0.16
C LEU A 27 16.14 -5.53 -0.34
N SER A 28 17.30 -6.15 -0.12
CA SER A 28 17.45 -7.60 -0.15
C SER A 28 16.72 -8.30 1.00
N GLN A 29 16.02 -7.54 1.85
CA GLN A 29 15.19 -8.03 2.94
C GLN A 29 13.74 -7.56 2.86
N LEU A 30 13.40 -6.80 1.81
CA LEU A 30 12.14 -6.07 1.74
C LEU A 30 11.23 -6.55 0.61
N ALA A 31 9.94 -6.34 0.82
CA ALA A 31 8.89 -6.71 -0.11
C ALA A 31 8.06 -5.50 -0.55
N PHE A 32 7.52 -5.63 -1.75
CA PHE A 32 6.59 -4.69 -2.36
C PHE A 32 5.27 -5.41 -2.61
N ILE A 33 4.20 -5.02 -1.92
CA ILE A 33 2.86 -5.55 -2.14
C ILE A 33 2.13 -4.62 -3.10
N PHE A 34 1.37 -5.19 -4.03
CA PHE A 34 0.47 -4.43 -4.88
C PHE A 34 -0.82 -5.20 -5.17
N GLY A 35 -1.86 -4.47 -5.56
CA GLY A 35 -3.13 -5.06 -5.98
C GLY A 35 -4.12 -4.01 -6.46
N ARG A 36 -5.37 -4.42 -6.68
CA ARG A 36 -6.44 -3.54 -7.15
C ARG A 36 -7.74 -3.82 -6.39
N ILE A 37 -8.45 -2.75 -6.04
CA ILE A 37 -9.81 -2.84 -5.50
C ILE A 37 -10.73 -1.92 -6.25
N GLU A 38 -11.75 -2.49 -6.85
CA GLU A 38 -12.68 -1.78 -7.70
C GLU A 38 -14.12 -1.85 -7.17
N SER A 39 -14.90 -0.83 -7.46
CA SER A 39 -16.34 -0.88 -7.24
C SER A 39 -16.97 -1.83 -8.27
N ALA A 40 -17.89 -2.69 -7.83
CA ALA A 40 -18.70 -3.51 -8.70
C ALA A 40 -19.59 -2.66 -9.64
N ASP A 41 -20.00 -1.49 -9.16
CA ASP A 41 -20.92 -0.58 -9.86
C ASP A 41 -20.18 0.52 -10.65
N GLY A 42 -18.85 0.47 -10.71
CA GLY A 42 -18.05 1.47 -11.44
C GLY A 42 -17.87 2.81 -10.72
N ASP A 43 -18.31 2.92 -9.46
CA ASP A 43 -18.08 4.08 -8.59
C ASP A 43 -16.59 4.28 -8.26
N MET A 44 -16.25 5.48 -7.76
CA MET A 44 -14.88 5.84 -7.36
C MET A 44 -14.29 4.82 -6.39
N ALA A 45 -13.07 4.37 -6.67
CA ALA A 45 -12.35 3.40 -5.84
C ALA A 45 -11.89 4.01 -4.50
N LEU A 46 -11.59 3.11 -3.57
CA LEU A 46 -11.13 3.45 -2.22
C LEU A 46 -9.74 4.08 -2.26
N GLU A 47 -9.45 4.94 -1.29
CA GLU A 47 -8.29 5.85 -1.34
C GLU A 47 -7.09 5.37 -0.53
N THR A 48 -7.35 4.50 0.43
CA THR A 48 -6.37 3.98 1.38
C THR A 48 -6.64 2.51 1.63
N VAL A 49 -5.55 1.76 1.83
CA VAL A 49 -5.59 0.38 2.32
C VAL A 49 -4.74 0.31 3.58
N ASP A 50 -5.36 -0.02 4.71
CA ASP A 50 -4.63 -0.23 5.96
C ASP A 50 -4.20 -1.69 6.07
N PHE A 51 -2.93 -1.90 6.35
CA PHE A 51 -2.32 -3.18 6.65
C PHE A 51 -1.92 -3.27 8.12
N ILE A 52 -2.00 -4.47 8.70
CA ILE A 52 -1.40 -4.78 10.00
C ILE A 52 -0.44 -5.95 9.89
N SER A 53 0.54 -6.00 10.78
CA SER A 53 1.37 -7.20 10.98
C SER A 53 0.61 -8.20 11.83
N CYS A 54 0.56 -9.43 11.35
CA CYS A 54 0.07 -10.58 12.10
C CYS A 54 1.26 -11.19 12.86
N SER A 55 1.72 -10.52 13.92
CA SER A 55 2.65 -11.10 14.89
C SER A 55 1.88 -11.65 16.09
N LEU A 56 2.23 -12.85 16.54
CA LEU A 56 1.64 -13.47 17.74
C LEU A 56 2.23 -12.90 19.04
N HIS A 57 3.41 -12.29 18.98
CA HIS A 57 4.21 -11.94 20.15
C HIS A 57 4.57 -10.45 20.25
N GLU A 58 4.33 -9.67 19.20
CA GLU A 58 4.59 -8.23 19.18
C GLU A 58 3.30 -7.45 19.00
N LYS A 59 3.28 -6.19 19.47
CA LYS A 59 2.18 -5.27 19.15
C LYS A 59 2.07 -5.18 17.63
N SER A 60 0.88 -5.40 17.08
CA SER A 60 0.65 -5.24 15.64
C SER A 60 1.04 -3.83 15.20
N GLU A 61 2.08 -3.75 14.37
CA GLU A 61 2.39 -2.53 13.63
C GLU A 61 1.36 -2.36 12.51
N SER A 62 1.06 -1.10 12.17
CA SER A 62 0.11 -0.73 11.12
C SER A 62 0.81 0.05 10.02
N TRP A 63 0.47 -0.23 8.77
CA TRP A 63 0.94 0.48 7.59
C TRP A 63 -0.25 0.97 6.77
N GLU A 64 -0.16 2.20 6.28
CA GLU A 64 -1.12 2.73 5.32
C GLU A 64 -0.50 2.63 3.92
N ALA A 65 -1.15 1.86 3.05
CA ALA A 65 -0.81 1.81 1.64
C ALA A 65 -1.65 2.85 0.88
N TYR A 66 -0.98 3.62 0.03
CA TYR A 66 -1.66 4.56 -0.85
C TYR A 66 -2.43 3.79 -1.93
N ALA A 67 -3.67 4.21 -2.19
CA ALA A 67 -4.47 3.69 -3.30
C ALA A 67 -4.80 4.80 -4.31
N HIS A 68 -4.79 4.45 -5.59
CA HIS A 68 -5.21 5.34 -6.65
C HIS A 68 -6.73 5.35 -6.79
N ARG A 69 -7.36 6.46 -6.38
CA ARG A 69 -8.82 6.61 -6.29
C ARG A 69 -9.61 6.25 -7.55
N GLN A 70 -9.07 6.45 -8.75
CA GLN A 70 -9.82 6.17 -9.98
C GLN A 70 -9.62 4.74 -10.48
N LYS A 71 -8.49 4.10 -10.15
CA LYS A 71 -8.15 2.78 -10.67
C LYS A 71 -8.23 1.68 -9.63
N GLY A 72 -8.29 2.04 -8.35
CA GLY A 72 -8.25 1.11 -7.23
C GLY A 72 -6.88 0.51 -6.96
N TYR A 73 -5.83 0.99 -7.64
CA TYR A 73 -4.49 0.38 -7.55
C TYR A 73 -3.87 0.78 -6.23
N PHE A 74 -3.48 -0.18 -5.42
CA PHE A 74 -2.79 0.07 -4.17
C PHE A 74 -1.40 -0.55 -4.20
N TRP A 75 -0.49 0.05 -3.43
CA TRP A 75 0.85 -0.50 -3.25
C TRP A 75 1.42 -0.13 -1.89
N LEU A 76 2.20 -1.05 -1.34
CA LEU A 76 2.93 -0.90 -0.09
C LEU A 76 4.34 -1.41 -0.30
N ASN A 77 5.34 -0.62 0.09
CA ASN A 77 6.74 -0.96 -0.10
C ASN A 77 7.45 -1.10 1.23
N ASP A 78 8.68 -1.61 1.15
CA ASP A 78 9.60 -1.72 2.27
C ASP A 78 9.11 -2.55 3.46
N LEU A 79 8.32 -3.58 3.17
CA LEU A 79 7.88 -4.53 4.20
C LEU A 79 8.93 -5.57 4.46
N LYS A 80 9.22 -5.84 5.72
CA LYS A 80 10.13 -6.92 6.13
C LYS A 80 9.48 -8.29 5.92
N MET A 81 10.25 -9.35 6.14
CA MET A 81 9.68 -10.69 6.25
C MET A 81 8.68 -10.76 7.40
N GLY A 82 7.58 -11.47 7.19
CA GLY A 82 6.50 -11.55 8.17
C GLY A 82 5.14 -11.81 7.53
N SER A 83 4.11 -11.84 8.36
CA SER A 83 2.72 -11.97 7.92
C SER A 83 2.02 -10.63 8.01
N TYR A 84 1.38 -10.22 6.93
CA TYR A 84 0.66 -8.96 6.82
C TYR A 84 -0.75 -9.22 6.37
N ARG A 85 -1.68 -8.36 6.79
CA ARG A 85 -3.07 -8.43 6.41
C ARG A 85 -3.60 -7.05 6.08
N ALA A 86 -4.20 -6.87 4.91
CA ALA A 86 -5.07 -5.70 4.71
C ALA A 86 -6.31 -5.88 5.58
N VAL A 87 -6.60 -4.89 6.41
CA VAL A 87 -7.69 -4.94 7.39
C VAL A 87 -8.78 -3.92 7.11
N ARG A 88 -8.47 -2.89 6.34
CA ARG A 88 -9.40 -1.82 6.04
C ARG A 88 -9.08 -1.19 4.70
N PHE A 89 -10.14 -0.83 4.01
CA PHE A 89 -10.09 0.07 2.87
C PHE A 89 -10.96 1.28 3.18
N SER A 90 -10.48 2.49 2.92
CA SER A 90 -11.22 3.72 3.26
C SER A 90 -11.12 4.84 2.23
N GLN A 91 -12.16 5.68 2.20
CA GLN A 91 -12.13 7.02 1.62
C GLN A 91 -11.73 8.05 2.69
N ARG A 92 -10.83 8.99 2.35
CA ARG A 92 -10.38 10.10 3.21
C ARG A 92 -11.24 11.32 2.94
N ASN A 93 -12.11 11.66 3.89
CA ASN A 93 -12.90 12.88 3.85
C ASN A 93 -12.11 14.08 4.40
N TRP A 94 -12.20 15.22 3.73
CA TRP A 94 -11.60 16.51 4.12
C TRP A 94 -12.65 17.50 4.66
N GLY A 95 -13.64 17.03 5.42
CA GLY A 95 -14.77 17.85 5.90
C GLY A 95 -14.94 17.85 7.43
N LEU A 96 -15.31 19.00 7.99
CA LEU A 96 -15.70 19.19 9.38
C LEU A 96 -17.15 18.71 9.59
N GLY A 97 -17.30 17.44 9.99
CA GLY A 97 -18.58 16.92 10.47
C GLY A 97 -18.94 15.55 9.90
N GLY A 98 -18.68 14.51 10.69
CA GLY A 98 -19.42 13.24 10.63
C GLY A 98 -19.02 12.29 9.49
N SER A 99 -18.60 11.10 9.90
CA SER A 99 -18.31 9.93 9.06
C SER A 99 -19.28 9.74 7.89
N SER A 100 -18.73 9.78 6.68
CA SER A 100 -19.17 8.91 5.57
C SER A 100 -17.93 8.25 4.96
N GLY A 101 -17.05 7.75 5.82
CA GLY A 101 -16.05 6.78 5.36
C GLY A 101 -16.78 5.46 5.15
N SER A 102 -16.85 4.96 3.93
CA SER A 102 -17.24 3.56 3.74
C SER A 102 -16.10 2.69 4.28
N TYR A 103 -16.33 2.02 5.40
CA TYR A 103 -15.36 1.15 6.07
C TYR A 103 -15.59 -0.31 5.65
N TYR A 104 -14.72 -0.84 4.82
CA TYR A 104 -14.79 -2.23 4.40
C TYR A 104 -13.98 -3.08 5.39
N LEU A 105 -14.63 -3.53 6.46
CA LEU A 105 -14.02 -4.45 7.42
C LEU A 105 -13.91 -5.83 6.79
N LEU A 106 -12.67 -6.24 6.53
CA LEU A 106 -12.35 -7.61 6.19
C LEU A 106 -12.39 -8.43 7.48
N ASN A 107 -12.88 -9.68 7.42
CA ASN A 107 -12.88 -10.56 8.58
C ASN A 107 -11.51 -10.53 9.27
N LYS A 108 -11.49 -9.99 10.50
CA LYS A 108 -10.26 -9.69 11.25
C LYS A 108 -9.46 -10.96 11.57
N TYR A 109 -10.09 -12.13 11.53
CA TYR A 109 -9.52 -13.41 11.94
C TYR A 109 -9.75 -14.50 10.86
N GLY A 110 -8.81 -15.44 10.74
CA GLY A 110 -8.84 -16.57 9.78
C GLY A 110 -8.05 -16.33 8.48
N PRO A 111 -7.63 -17.37 7.74
CA PRO A 111 -6.92 -17.25 6.46
C PRO A 111 -7.87 -16.66 5.41
N GLY A 112 -7.85 -15.34 5.29
CA GLY A 112 -8.63 -14.59 4.31
C GLY A 112 -7.78 -14.23 3.10
N PRO A 113 -8.41 -13.88 1.96
CA PRO A 113 -7.70 -13.53 0.72
C PRO A 113 -6.86 -12.25 0.82
N PHE A 114 -6.86 -11.59 1.98
CA PHE A 114 -6.16 -10.34 2.24
C PHE A 114 -4.92 -10.49 3.11
N MET A 115 -4.48 -11.72 3.32
CA MET A 115 -3.24 -12.02 4.03
C MET A 115 -2.12 -12.24 3.02
N VAL A 116 -0.90 -11.92 3.42
CA VAL A 116 0.31 -12.28 2.68
C VAL A 116 1.37 -12.69 3.69
N ARG A 117 2.11 -13.75 3.37
CA ARG A 117 3.26 -14.20 4.15
C ARG A 117 4.52 -13.95 3.34
N ILE A 118 5.27 -12.93 3.71
CA ILE A 118 6.54 -12.57 3.09
C ILE A 118 7.61 -13.48 3.69
N GLN A 119 7.98 -14.53 2.95
CA GLN A 119 9.05 -15.46 3.31
C GLN A 119 10.39 -15.10 2.67
N LYS A 120 10.34 -14.35 1.56
CA LYS A 120 11.51 -13.88 0.82
C LYS A 120 11.28 -12.47 0.28
N PRO A 121 12.34 -11.71 -0.02
CA PRO A 121 12.22 -10.41 -0.68
C PRO A 121 11.58 -10.56 -2.05
N GLY A 122 10.86 -9.52 -2.50
CA GLY A 122 10.28 -9.53 -3.84
C GLY A 122 9.01 -8.71 -3.97
N VAL A 123 8.35 -8.87 -5.12
CA VAL A 123 7.13 -8.17 -5.47
C VAL A 123 5.96 -9.14 -5.36
N TYR A 124 5.01 -8.84 -4.48
CA TYR A 124 3.89 -9.69 -4.11
C TYR A 124 2.60 -9.14 -4.67
N TYR A 125 1.90 -9.96 -5.45
CA TYR A 125 0.59 -9.65 -5.96
C TYR A 125 -0.50 -10.11 -5.01
N MET A 126 -1.30 -9.17 -4.52
CA MET A 126 -2.35 -9.44 -3.55
C MET A 126 -3.69 -9.84 -4.20
N GLY A 127 -3.82 -9.66 -5.52
CA GLY A 127 -5.05 -9.92 -6.26
C GLY A 127 -5.83 -8.65 -6.62
N THR A 128 -6.84 -8.85 -7.47
CA THR A 128 -7.88 -7.86 -7.76
C THR A 128 -9.21 -8.26 -7.14
N TYR A 129 -9.89 -7.31 -6.49
CA TYR A 129 -11.17 -7.57 -5.83
C TYR A 129 -12.22 -6.50 -6.14
N LYS A 130 -13.48 -6.93 -6.29
CA LYS A 130 -14.65 -6.06 -6.40
C LYS A 130 -15.35 -5.92 -5.05
N TYR A 131 -15.71 -4.69 -4.65
CA TYR A 131 -16.66 -4.43 -3.54
C TYR A 131 -18.01 -3.93 -4.07
N GLY A 132 -19.06 -4.04 -3.26
CA GLY A 132 -20.41 -3.56 -3.62
C GLY A 132 -21.41 -4.68 -3.98
N MET A 133 -20.98 -5.94 -4.07
CA MET A 133 -21.85 -7.08 -4.33
C MET A 133 -22.68 -7.56 -3.13
N ASN A 134 -23.19 -6.65 -2.28
CA ASN A 134 -24.09 -7.02 -1.18
C ASN A 134 -25.54 -6.57 -1.49
N PRO A 135 -26.50 -7.49 -1.70
CA PRO A 135 -27.86 -7.18 -2.13
C PRO A 135 -28.72 -6.43 -1.09
N LYS A 136 -28.22 -6.21 0.13
CA LYS A 136 -28.89 -5.37 1.14
C LYS A 136 -28.42 -3.92 0.97
N LYS A 137 -29.21 -3.14 0.22
CA LYS A 137 -29.08 -1.68 0.10
C LYS A 137 -28.89 -1.09 1.51
N LEU A 138 -27.82 -0.31 1.70
CA LEU A 138 -27.65 0.48 2.91
C LEU A 138 -28.90 1.32 3.15
N SER A 139 -29.44 1.28 4.37
CA SER A 139 -30.56 2.14 4.71
C SER A 139 -30.08 3.59 4.78
N VAL A 140 -30.99 4.55 4.59
CA VAL A 140 -30.68 5.98 4.75
C VAL A 140 -30.07 6.28 6.12
N ALA A 141 -30.47 5.52 7.16
CA ALA A 141 -29.93 5.65 8.50
C ALA A 141 -28.45 5.19 8.61
N ASP A 142 -28.05 4.13 7.89
CA ASP A 142 -26.66 3.65 7.89
C ASP A 142 -25.71 4.67 7.26
N VAL A 143 -26.19 5.37 6.22
CA VAL A 143 -25.44 6.43 5.53
C VAL A 143 -25.33 7.68 6.41
N LEU A 144 -26.40 8.07 7.12
CA LEU A 144 -26.43 9.29 7.94
C LEU A 144 -25.67 9.14 9.28
N LEU A 145 -25.61 7.93 9.84
CA LEU A 145 -24.96 7.68 11.13
C LEU A 145 -23.49 7.25 10.99
N GLY A 146 -22.99 7.14 9.74
CA GLY A 146 -21.60 6.77 9.48
C GLY A 146 -21.25 5.36 9.95
N THR A 147 -22.23 4.47 9.97
CA THR A 147 -22.07 3.08 10.42
C THR A 147 -21.13 2.36 9.45
N PRO A 148 -20.08 1.66 9.93
CA PRO A 148 -19.19 0.91 9.05
C PRO A 148 -19.95 -0.20 8.29
N ALA A 149 -20.13 0.01 6.98
CA ALA A 149 -20.81 -0.93 6.11
C ALA A 149 -19.88 -2.07 5.68
N THR A 150 -20.21 -3.31 6.04
CA THR A 150 -19.43 -4.48 5.61
C THR A 150 -19.91 -4.95 4.24
N PHE A 151 -19.03 -4.88 3.24
CA PHE A 151 -19.30 -5.43 1.92
C PHE A 151 -18.44 -6.67 1.68
N SER A 152 -19.02 -7.65 0.99
CA SER A 152 -18.27 -8.78 0.46
C SER A 152 -17.33 -8.30 -0.63
N LEU A 153 -16.07 -8.76 -0.56
CA LEU A 153 -15.11 -8.64 -1.64
C LEU A 153 -15.12 -9.91 -2.46
N VAL A 154 -15.22 -9.77 -3.79
CA VAL A 154 -15.20 -10.89 -4.74
C VAL A 154 -13.92 -10.79 -5.57
N LYS A 155 -13.15 -11.88 -5.62
CA LYS A 155 -11.93 -11.94 -6.43
C LYS A 155 -12.29 -11.86 -7.91
N VAL A 156 -11.47 -11.14 -8.68
CA VAL A 156 -11.57 -11.09 -10.13
C VAL A 156 -10.68 -12.19 -10.71
N GLU A 157 -11.29 -13.15 -11.42
CA GLU A 157 -10.59 -14.33 -11.97
C GLU A 157 -9.60 -13.98 -13.10
N ASN A 158 -9.93 -13.00 -13.94
CA ASN A 158 -9.14 -12.60 -15.10
C ASN A 158 -8.50 -11.22 -14.90
N ASP A 159 -7.75 -11.07 -13.80
CA ASP A 159 -7.03 -9.83 -13.54
C ASP A 159 -5.74 -9.71 -14.38
N ASN A 160 -5.17 -8.49 -14.40
CA ASN A 160 -3.94 -8.19 -15.11
C ASN A 160 -2.93 -7.54 -14.16
N PRO A 161 -2.14 -8.34 -13.42
CA PRO A 161 -1.16 -7.83 -12.47
C PRO A 161 -0.11 -6.95 -13.14
N GLN A 162 0.24 -7.26 -14.39
CA GLN A 162 1.21 -6.51 -15.19
C GLN A 162 0.74 -5.07 -15.39
N GLU A 163 -0.53 -4.86 -15.76
CA GLU A 163 -1.11 -3.52 -15.96
C GLU A 163 -1.02 -2.66 -14.69
N ILE A 164 -1.28 -3.27 -13.53
CA ILE A 164 -1.24 -2.59 -12.23
C ILE A 164 0.20 -2.15 -11.93
N LEU A 165 1.18 -3.04 -12.07
CA LEU A 165 2.59 -2.74 -11.84
C LEU A 165 3.14 -1.71 -12.82
N GLU A 166 2.82 -1.81 -14.11
CA GLU A 166 3.24 -0.84 -15.13
C GLU A 166 2.73 0.55 -14.80
N TRP A 167 1.47 0.65 -14.36
CA TRP A 167 0.91 1.93 -13.94
C TRP A 167 1.62 2.47 -12.69
N ILE A 168 1.86 1.63 -11.67
CA ILE A 168 2.56 2.03 -10.44
C ILE A 168 3.98 2.50 -10.76
N LEU A 169 4.73 1.73 -11.55
CA LEU A 169 6.10 2.06 -11.97
C LEU A 169 6.15 3.41 -12.69
N LYS A 170 5.23 3.64 -13.63
CA LYS A 170 5.19 4.87 -14.43
C LYS A 170 4.79 6.10 -13.61
N ASN A 171 3.86 5.95 -12.66
CA ASN A 171 3.19 7.10 -12.03
C ASN A 171 3.59 7.35 -10.57
N LYS A 172 4.16 6.36 -9.87
CA LYS A 172 4.36 6.40 -8.42
C LYS A 172 5.78 6.09 -7.98
N ILE A 173 6.56 5.40 -8.80
CA ILE A 173 7.94 5.03 -8.47
C ILE A 173 8.91 5.94 -9.24
N SER A 174 9.69 6.73 -8.51
CA SER A 174 10.76 7.53 -9.10
C SER A 174 11.82 6.64 -9.74
N LYS A 175 12.39 7.04 -10.89
CA LYS A 175 13.54 6.36 -11.50
C LYS A 175 14.77 6.26 -10.59
N LYS A 176 14.87 7.15 -9.60
CA LYS A 176 15.94 7.12 -8.58
C LYS A 176 15.63 6.18 -7.42
N SER A 177 14.37 5.74 -7.29
CA SER A 177 13.98 4.75 -6.29
C SER A 177 14.59 3.42 -6.68
N PRO A 178 15.19 2.69 -5.74
CA PRO A 178 15.75 1.40 -6.06
C PRO A 178 14.67 0.34 -6.36
N TRP A 179 13.41 0.58 -5.94
CA TRP A 179 12.25 -0.19 -6.38
C TRP A 179 11.98 -0.11 -7.89
N TYR A 180 12.44 0.94 -8.58
CA TYR A 180 12.19 1.11 -10.01
C TYR A 180 12.73 -0.08 -10.82
N SER A 181 14.01 -0.39 -10.64
CA SER A 181 14.69 -1.49 -11.33
C SER A 181 14.12 -2.86 -10.98
N ILE A 182 13.74 -3.07 -9.72
CA ILE A 182 13.16 -4.32 -9.23
C ILE A 182 11.79 -4.54 -9.90
N ILE A 183 10.92 -3.54 -9.88
CA ILE A 183 9.58 -3.62 -10.48
C ILE A 183 9.68 -3.77 -12.00
N GLU A 184 10.57 -3.02 -12.66
CA GLU A 184 10.81 -3.15 -14.10
C GLU A 184 11.23 -4.57 -14.49
N LYS A 185 12.17 -5.16 -13.74
CA LYS A 185 12.58 -6.56 -13.91
C LYS A 185 11.40 -7.52 -13.69
N THR A 186 10.63 -7.33 -12.60
CA THR A 186 9.45 -8.14 -12.30
C THR A 186 8.40 -8.09 -13.41
N ILE A 187 8.16 -6.93 -14.00
CA ILE A 187 7.23 -6.77 -15.15
C ILE A 187 7.75 -7.56 -16.35
N LYS A 188 9.03 -7.39 -16.71
CA LYS A 188 9.66 -8.04 -17.86
C LYS A 188 9.65 -9.56 -17.74
N GLU A 189 9.93 -10.08 -16.55
CA GLU A 189 10.05 -11.52 -16.28
C GLU A 189 8.72 -12.16 -15.85
N ARG A 190 7.68 -11.36 -15.59
CA ARG A 190 6.40 -11.80 -15.00
C ARG A 190 6.60 -12.61 -13.71
N SER A 191 7.53 -12.15 -12.87
CA SER A 191 8.07 -12.92 -11.73
C SER A 191 7.53 -12.48 -10.36
N TRP A 192 6.33 -11.90 -10.32
CA TRP A 192 5.67 -11.58 -9.05
C TRP A 192 5.20 -12.84 -8.33
N ILE A 193 5.08 -12.73 -7.00
CA ILE A 193 4.64 -13.82 -6.12
C ILE A 193 3.17 -13.60 -5.78
N ASN A 194 2.28 -14.56 -6.08
CA ASN A 194 0.88 -14.44 -5.66
C ASN A 194 0.78 -14.61 -4.13
N ALA A 195 0.19 -13.64 -3.45
CA ALA A 195 0.07 -13.62 -2.00
C ALA A 195 -0.72 -14.84 -1.48
N GLU A 196 -1.75 -15.26 -2.20
CA GLU A 196 -2.58 -16.42 -1.82
C GLU A 196 -1.79 -17.73 -1.75
N ASP A 197 -0.74 -17.88 -2.57
CA ASP A 197 0.10 -19.06 -2.58
C ASP A 197 1.06 -19.11 -1.39
N THR A 198 1.21 -17.99 -0.67
CA THR A 198 2.07 -17.90 0.52
C THR A 198 1.38 -18.32 1.82
N ILE A 199 0.05 -18.44 1.82
CA ILE A 199 -0.76 -18.79 2.99
C ILE A 199 -1.00 -20.31 3.08
N LYS A 200 -0.93 -21.02 1.94
CA LYS A 200 -1.24 -22.46 1.83
C LYS A 200 -0.14 -23.38 2.42
N LEU A 201 0.82 -22.83 3.17
CA LEU A 201 2.00 -23.51 3.73
C LEU A 201 1.99 -23.53 5.26
#